data_AF-A0A562ICQ8-F1
#
_entry.id   AF-A0A562ICQ8-F1
#
_cell.length_a   1.000
_cell.length_b   1.000
_cell.length_c   1.000
_cell.angle_alpha   90.00
_cell.angle_beta   90.00
_cell.angle_gamma   90.00
#
_symmetry.space_group_name_H-M   'P 1'
#
loop_
_entity.id
_entity.type
_entity.pdbx_description
1 polymer ?
#
loop_
_entity_poly.entity_id
_entity_poly.type
_entity_poly.pdbx_seq_one_letter_code
_entity_poly.pdbx_strand_id
1 'polypeptide(L)' 'MTAGAVGTSGVSGRRGHVVDPHTGEPADQLVSATVIGPDLAVADAYATALYAAGPTGLVWFRNGSDYRALFAHRRP' A
#
# COMPACT_ATOMS: atom_id res chain seq x y z
N MET A 1 9.58 20.28 -13.31
CA MET A 1 9.46 19.00 -12.60
C MET A 1 8.53 19.23 -11.43
N THR A 2 7.35 18.61 -11.40
CA THR A 2 6.52 18.61 -10.19
C THR A 2 7.18 17.68 -9.19
N ALA A 3 7.56 18.19 -8.02
CA ALA A 3 8.05 17.37 -6.92
C ALA A 3 6.96 16.38 -6.48
N GLY A 4 7.34 15.15 -6.16
CA GLY A 4 6.44 14.09 -5.71
C GLY A 4 7.20 12.78 -5.48
N ALA A 5 6.59 11.88 -4.72
CA ALA A 5 7.13 10.61 -4.30
C ALA A 5 6.15 9.48 -4.63
N VAL A 6 6.69 8.29 -4.89
CA VAL A 6 5.92 7.07 -5.16
C VAL A 6 6.52 5.92 -4.36
N GLY A 7 5.73 5.34 -3.46
CA GLY A 7 6.04 4.11 -2.74
C GLY A 7 5.23 2.94 -3.31
N THR A 8 5.78 1.73 -3.36
CA THR A 8 5.06 0.54 -3.83
C THR A 8 5.45 -0.69 -3.02
N SER A 9 4.45 -1.42 -2.55
CA SER A 9 4.59 -2.72 -1.90
C SER A 9 3.80 -3.77 -2.68
N GLY A 10 4.35 -4.96 -2.82
CA GLY A 10 3.72 -6.02 -3.59
C GLY A 10 4.56 -7.28 -3.66
N VAL A 11 3.99 -8.33 -4.25
CA VAL A 11 4.54 -9.69 -4.16
C VAL A 11 5.56 -10.05 -5.25
N SER A 12 6.16 -9.08 -5.92
CA SER A 12 7.13 -9.36 -6.99
C SER A 12 8.42 -9.96 -6.41
N GLY A 13 8.50 -11.30 -6.35
CA GLY A 13 9.71 -12.07 -6.03
C GLY A 13 9.80 -12.67 -4.62
N ARG A 14 9.01 -12.20 -3.63
CA ARG A 14 9.04 -12.76 -2.26
C ARG A 14 7.63 -12.78 -1.65
N ARG A 15 6.98 -13.93 -1.66
CA ARG A 15 5.67 -14.10 -0.99
C ARG A 15 5.85 -14.11 0.53
N GLY A 16 4.94 -13.45 1.23
CA GLY A 16 4.84 -13.47 2.70
C GLY A 16 5.90 -12.70 3.50
N HIS A 17 6.57 -11.72 2.90
CA HIS A 17 7.50 -10.84 3.63
C HIS A 17 6.81 -9.66 4.35
N VAL A 18 5.59 -9.32 3.93
CA VAL A 18 4.71 -8.40 4.67
C VAL A 18 3.69 -9.22 5.44
N VAL A 19 3.55 -8.89 6.72
CA VAL A 19 2.67 -9.58 7.67
C VAL A 19 1.58 -8.61 8.10
N ASP A 20 0.34 -9.09 8.18
CA ASP A 20 -0.73 -8.35 8.84
C ASP A 20 -0.49 -8.38 10.36
N PRO A 21 -0.21 -7.24 11.01
CA PRO A 21 0.12 -7.20 12.43
C PRO A 21 -1.04 -7.58 13.35
N HIS A 22 -2.28 -7.59 12.87
CA HIS A 22 -3.45 -7.96 13.67
C HIS A 22 -3.65 -9.48 13.73
N THR A 23 -3.24 -10.19 12.69
CA THR A 23 -3.43 -11.65 12.57
C THR A 23 -2.13 -12.43 12.71
N GLY A 24 -0.98 -11.81 12.43
CA GLY A 24 0.32 -12.48 12.37
C GLY A 24 0.55 -13.25 11.06
N GLU A 25 -0.42 -13.23 10.13
CA GLU A 25 -0.37 -13.99 8.89
C GLU A 25 0.22 -13.16 7.73
N PRO A 26 0.83 -13.80 6.73
CA PRO A 26 1.23 -13.16 5.47
C PRO A 26 0.09 -12.41 4.78
N ALA A 27 0.32 -11.15 4.41
CA ALA A 27 -0.67 -10.37 3.67
C ALA A 27 -0.81 -10.86 2.21
N ASP A 28 -2.04 -11.22 1.82
CA ASP A 28 -2.37 -11.81 0.51
C ASP A 28 -3.59 -11.19 -0.20
N GLN A 29 -4.25 -10.21 0.42
CA GLN A 29 -5.48 -9.60 -0.10
C GLN A 29 -5.25 -8.73 -1.34
N LEU A 30 -4.04 -8.18 -1.50
CA LEU A 30 -3.64 -7.35 -2.65
C LEU A 30 -2.45 -8.00 -3.38
N VAL A 31 -2.37 -7.78 -4.69
CA VAL A 31 -1.19 -8.10 -5.50
C VAL A 31 -0.12 -7.03 -5.33
N SER A 32 -0.55 -5.76 -5.33
CA SER A 32 0.30 -4.61 -5.06
C SER A 32 -0.52 -3.44 -4.52
N ALA A 33 0.13 -2.58 -3.76
CA ALA A 33 -0.34 -1.29 -3.30
C ALA A 33 0.71 -0.24 -3.65
N THR A 34 0.30 0.83 -4.31
CA THR A 34 1.14 1.98 -4.68
C THR A 34 0.55 3.23 -4.08
N VAL A 35 1.39 4.08 -3.50
CA VAL A 35 0.97 5.35 -2.90
C VAL A 35 1.82 6.48 -3.46
N ILE A 36 1.16 7.55 -3.87
CA ILE A 36 1.76 8.77 -4.42
C ILE A 36 1.52 9.90 -3.42
N GLY A 37 2.53 10.73 -3.14
CA GLY A 37 2.39 11.88 -2.25
C GLY A 37 3.63 12.80 -2.24
N PRO A 38 3.70 13.77 -1.33
CA PRO A 38 4.78 14.76 -1.29
C PRO A 38 6.10 14.22 -0.70
N ASP A 39 6.05 13.19 0.14
CA ASP A 39 7.20 12.63 0.86
C ASP A 39 7.37 11.12 0.60
N LEU A 40 8.61 10.70 0.32
CA LEU A 40 8.94 9.32 -0.04
C LEU A 40 8.79 8.36 1.13
N ALA A 41 9.28 8.72 2.32
CA ALA A 41 9.24 7.84 3.48
C ALA A 41 7.79 7.56 3.90
N VAL A 42 6.94 8.58 3.85
CA VAL A 42 5.51 8.45 4.16
C VAL A 42 4.78 7.67 3.06
N ALA A 43 5.07 7.91 1.78
CA ALA A 43 4.47 7.16 0.68
C ALA A 43 4.83 5.66 0.74
N ASP A 44 6.08 5.33 1.05
CA ASP A 44 6.56 3.95 1.20
C ASP A 44 5.94 3.25 2.42
N ALA A 45 5.84 3.95 3.55
CA ALA A 45 5.16 3.46 4.74
C ALA A 45 3.67 3.17 4.47
N TYR A 46 2.96 4.09 3.79
CA TYR A 46 1.57 3.89 3.42
C TYR A 46 1.39 2.73 2.42
N ALA A 47 2.30 2.56 1.47
CA ALA A 47 2.24 1.44 0.54
C ALA A 47 2.34 0.10 1.28
N THR A 48 3.24 0.00 2.26
CA THR A 48 3.41 -1.20 3.09
C THR A 48 2.18 -1.45 3.97
N ALA A 49 1.70 -0.40 4.65
CA ALA A 49 0.52 -0.47 5.51
C ALA A 49 -0.74 -0.85 4.72
N LEU A 50 -0.93 -0.29 3.52
CA LEU A 50 -2.09 -0.58 2.68
C LEU A 50 -2.02 -2.01 2.13
N TYR A 51 -0.83 -2.48 1.76
CA TYR A 51 -0.63 -3.87 1.36
C TYR A 51 -0.99 -4.84 2.49
N ALA A 52 -0.60 -4.53 3.74
CA ALA A 52 -0.92 -5.34 4.91
C ALA A 52 -2.42 -5.31 5.26
N ALA A 53 -3.04 -4.13 5.30
CA ALA A 53 -4.45 -3.95 5.68
C ALA A 53 -5.45 -4.39 4.60
N GLY A 54 -5.00 -4.51 3.35
CA GLY A 54 -5.86 -4.80 2.21
C GLY A 54 -6.84 -3.66 1.89
N PRO A 55 -7.95 -3.94 1.17
CA PRO A 55 -8.89 -2.91 0.71
C PRO A 55 -9.50 -2.02 1.80
N THR A 56 -9.51 -2.48 3.06
CA THR A 56 -10.02 -1.69 4.19
C THR A 56 -9.20 -0.42 4.44
N GLY A 57 -7.89 -0.47 4.19
CA GLY A 57 -6.97 0.67 4.35
C GLY A 57 -7.23 1.82 3.37
N LEU A 58 -8.04 1.62 2.32
CA LEU A 58 -8.40 2.69 1.38
C LEU A 58 -9.15 3.86 2.05
N VAL A 59 -9.70 3.64 3.25
CA VAL A 59 -10.32 4.70 4.04
C VAL A 59 -9.34 5.81 4.44
N TRP A 60 -8.05 5.53 4.56
CA TRP A 60 -7.01 6.50 4.96
C TRP A 60 -6.78 7.60 3.92
N PHE A 61 -7.11 7.35 2.65
CA PHE A 61 -6.86 8.27 1.54
C PHE A 61 -8.10 9.09 1.14
N ARG A 62 -9.16 9.05 1.95
CA ARG A 62 -10.38 9.83 1.74
C ARG A 62 -10.17 11.27 2.25
N ASN A 63 -11.08 12.19 1.86
CA ASN A 63 -11.18 13.56 2.39
C ASN A 63 -9.94 14.46 2.23
N GLY A 64 -9.47 14.64 1.00
CA GLY A 64 -8.44 15.66 0.72
C GLY A 64 -7.04 15.30 1.21
N SER A 65 -6.75 14.01 1.40
CA SER A 65 -5.39 13.54 1.66
C SER A 65 -4.44 13.97 0.53
N ASP A 66 -3.24 14.44 0.91
CA ASP A 66 -2.13 14.69 -0.01
C ASP A 66 -1.55 13.38 -0.59
N TYR A 67 -1.98 12.24 -0.07
CA TYR A 67 -1.60 10.92 -0.53
C TYR A 67 -2.73 10.24 -1.31
N ARG A 68 -2.37 9.57 -2.41
CA ARG A 68 -3.31 8.85 -3.28
C ARG A 68 -2.86 7.41 -3.44
N ALA A 69 -3.80 6.49 -3.31
CA ALA A 69 -3.54 5.06 -3.47
C ALA A 69 -4.00 4.52 -4.83
N LEU A 70 -3.16 3.67 -5.42
CA LEU A 70 -3.51 2.73 -6.47
C LEU A 70 -3.30 1.32 -5.92
N PHE A 71 -4.18 0.37 -6.23
CA PHE A 71 -4.03 -1.01 -5.79
C PHE A 71 -4.41 -1.97 -6.90
N ALA A 72 -3.75 -3.12 -6.93
CA ALA A 72 -4.13 -4.25 -7.75
C ALA A 72 -4.55 -5.39 -6.83
N HIS A 73 -5.72 -5.97 -7.09
CA HIS A 73 -6.18 -7.19 -6.43
C HIS A 73 -6.36 -8.28 -7.49
N ARG A 74 -6.25 -9.55 -7.10
CA ARG A 74 -6.68 -10.63 -8.01
C ARG A 74 -8.19 -10.56 -8.15
N ARG A 75 -8.69 -10.64 -9.38
CA ARG A 75 -10.12 -10.96 -9.58
C ARG A 75 -10.35 -12.43 -9.19
N PRO A 76 -11.52 -12.77 -8.65
CA PRO A 76 -11.89 -14.15 -8.36
C PRO A 76 -11.85 -15.02 -9.62
#